data_AF-A0A7Y3F6Y9-F1
#
_entry.id   AF-A0A7Y3F6Y9-F1
#
_cell.length_a   1.000
_cell.length_b   1.000
_cell.length_c   1.000
_cell.angle_alpha   90.00
_cell.angle_beta   90.00
_cell.angle_gamma   90.00
#
_symmetry.space_group_name_H-M   'P 1'
#
loop_
_entity.id
_entity.type
_entity.pdbx_description
1 polymer ?
#
loop_
_entity_poly.entity_id
_entity_poly.type
_entity_poly.pdbx_seq_one_letter_code
_entity_poly.pdbx_strand_id
1 'polypeptide(L)'
;MRKSAILFLVLSLVLASCRTSSAETTVLAGESTSTSTSTSTSTSTSTTVTVSDGSESAPERTAVELAELEQAAAELAALEREQERLLAELLTYPMTLPLDSGPVTIEQRPERIVSLSASHTEMLYAIGAGEQVVGTDLTS
;
A
#
# COMPACT_ATOMS: atom_id res chain seq x y z
N MET A 1 -17.41 -14.33 -21.01
CA MET A 1 -17.31 -12.92 -21.47
C MET A 1 -17.08 -11.94 -20.31
N ARG A 2 -17.73 -12.09 -19.14
CA ARG A 2 -17.57 -11.19 -17.97
C ARG A 2 -16.15 -11.19 -17.34
N LYS A 3 -15.48 -12.34 -17.29
CA LYS A 3 -14.10 -12.46 -16.76
C LYS A 3 -13.05 -11.70 -17.59
N SER A 4 -13.23 -11.65 -18.92
CA SER A 4 -12.35 -10.87 -19.80
C SER A 4 -12.53 -9.36 -19.61
N ALA A 5 -13.75 -8.89 -19.32
CA ALA A 5 -14.01 -7.48 -19.07
C ALA A 5 -13.32 -6.99 -17.78
N ILE A 6 -13.34 -7.81 -16.71
CA ILE A 6 -12.67 -7.49 -15.44
C ILE A 6 -11.15 -7.44 -15.61
N LEU A 7 -10.56 -8.40 -16.35
CA LEU A 7 -9.12 -8.41 -16.63
C LEU A 7 -8.68 -7.15 -17.40
N PHE A 8 -9.45 -6.73 -18.41
CA PHE A 8 -9.17 -5.52 -19.17
C PHE A 8 -9.29 -4.25 -18.31
N LEU A 9 -10.27 -4.18 -17.40
CA LEU A 9 -10.47 -3.04 -16.52
C LEU A 9 -9.32 -2.91 -15.49
N VAL A 10 -8.92 -4.02 -14.86
CA VAL A 10 -7.79 -4.05 -13.92
C VAL A 10 -6.48 -3.71 -14.64
N LEU A 11 -6.25 -4.27 -15.83
CA LEU A 11 -5.05 -3.98 -16.62
C LEU A 11 -5.00 -2.50 -17.06
N SER A 12 -6.13 -1.93 -17.47
CA SER A 12 -6.24 -0.52 -17.84
C SER A 12 -5.96 0.40 -16.64
N LEU A 13 -6.48 0.07 -15.45
CA LEU A 13 -6.29 0.85 -14.24
C LEU A 13 -4.83 0.86 -13.77
N VAL A 14 -4.15 -0.29 -13.86
CA VAL A 14 -2.71 -0.42 -13.56
C VAL A 14 -1.88 0.38 -14.56
N LEU A 15 -2.18 0.29 -15.86
CA LEU A 15 -1.46 1.04 -16.91
C LEU A 15 -1.65 2.56 -16.78
N ALA A 16 -2.82 3.03 -16.36
CA ALA A 16 -3.08 4.44 -16.09
C ALA A 16 -2.27 4.95 -14.88
N SER A 17 -2.16 4.14 -13.83
CA SER A 17 -1.41 4.46 -12.61
C SER A 17 0.10 4.50 -12.85
N CYS A 18 0.63 3.71 -13.79
CA CYS A 18 2.04 3.79 -14.19
C CYS A 18 2.38 5.07 -14.97
N ARG A 19 1.39 5.81 -15.51
CA ARG A 19 1.63 6.98 -16.37
C ARG A 19 1.75 8.31 -15.61
N THR A 20 1.41 8.36 -14.32
CA THR A 20 1.39 9.61 -13.53
C THR A 20 2.65 9.85 -12.69
N SER A 21 3.67 9.00 -12.77
CA SER A 21 4.84 9.05 -11.87
C SER A 21 6.06 9.83 -12.43
N SER A 22 5.97 10.49 -13.59
CA SER A 22 7.15 11.14 -14.19
C SER A 22 6.87 12.54 -14.75
N ALA A 23 6.88 13.51 -13.84
CA ALA A 23 7.25 14.93 -14.00
C ALA A 23 7.23 15.52 -12.57
N GLU A 24 8.21 16.21 -12.00
CA GLU A 24 9.37 16.93 -12.51
C GLU A 24 10.24 17.25 -11.28
N THR A 25 11.53 16.92 -11.28
CA THR A 25 12.51 17.56 -10.38
C THR A 25 13.78 17.77 -11.19
N THR A 26 13.82 18.94 -11.81
CA THR A 26 15.00 19.51 -12.44
C THR A 26 15.27 20.82 -11.73
N VAL A 27 16.31 20.87 -10.89
CA VAL A 27 17.05 22.13 -10.67
C VAL A 27 18.54 21.81 -10.69
N LEU A 28 19.20 22.50 -11.62
CA LEU A 28 20.62 22.46 -11.96
C LEU A 28 21.53 22.89 -10.80
N ALA A 29 22.73 22.32 -10.77
CA ALA A 29 23.86 22.75 -9.96
C ALA A 29 24.46 24.07 -10.50
N GLY A 30 24.93 24.94 -9.59
CA GLY A 30 25.73 26.12 -9.92
C GLY A 30 26.03 27.05 -8.73
N GLU A 31 27.21 26.83 -8.13
CA GLU A 31 28.14 27.77 -7.47
C GLU A 31 27.78 28.69 -6.27
N SER A 32 28.65 28.56 -5.25
CA SER A 32 29.40 29.61 -4.53
C SER A 32 28.69 30.60 -3.59
N THR A 33 28.96 30.38 -2.28
CA THR A 33 29.58 31.35 -1.35
C THR A 33 28.79 32.53 -0.76
N SER A 34 28.77 32.53 0.58
CA SER A 34 28.79 33.66 1.54
C SER A 34 27.52 34.48 1.89
N THR A 35 27.15 34.35 3.18
CA THR A 35 26.98 35.43 4.19
C THR A 35 25.75 36.37 4.17
N SER A 36 25.25 36.62 5.40
CA SER A 36 24.38 37.72 5.91
C SER A 36 22.86 37.55 5.70
N THR A 37 22.02 37.41 6.74
CA THR A 37 21.52 38.41 7.74
C THR A 37 20.38 39.31 7.20
N SER A 38 19.37 39.52 8.06
CA SER A 38 18.23 40.49 8.03
C SER A 38 16.96 39.98 7.32
N THR A 39 15.78 39.83 7.96
CA THR A 39 14.87 40.81 8.62
C THR A 39 14.05 41.66 7.64
N SER A 40 12.76 41.84 7.94
CA SER A 40 11.72 42.77 7.39
C SER A 40 10.88 42.18 6.24
N THR A 41 9.56 41.99 6.36
CA THR A 41 8.43 42.95 6.52
C THR A 41 8.10 43.74 5.25
N SER A 42 6.79 43.77 4.95
CA SER A 42 6.03 44.67 4.04
C SER A 42 5.55 43.98 2.75
N THR A 43 4.24 43.74 2.56
CA THR A 43 3.14 44.68 2.24
C THR A 43 3.06 44.99 0.74
N SER A 44 1.81 44.94 0.24
CA SER A 44 1.28 45.40 -1.07
C SER A 44 1.05 44.25 -2.06
N THR A 45 -0.01 44.20 -2.88
CA THR A 45 -1.23 45.00 -3.06
C THR A 45 -2.06 44.23 -4.11
N SER A 46 -3.38 44.18 -3.90
CA SER A 46 -4.48 44.09 -4.89
C SER A 46 -4.33 43.17 -6.12
N THR A 47 -5.25 42.22 -6.26
CA THR A 47 -6.24 42.26 -7.36
C THR A 47 -7.45 41.41 -6.95
N THR A 48 -8.54 42.09 -6.62
CA THR A 48 -9.87 41.48 -6.51
C THR A 48 -10.41 41.26 -7.91
N VAL A 49 -10.68 40.01 -8.29
CA VAL A 49 -11.55 39.68 -9.42
C VAL A 49 -12.83 39.10 -8.84
N THR A 50 -13.87 39.92 -8.79
CA THR A 50 -15.26 39.49 -8.62
C THR A 50 -15.76 38.99 -9.97
N VAL A 51 -16.02 37.68 -10.07
CA VAL A 51 -16.95 37.14 -11.06
C VAL A 51 -18.22 36.80 -10.30
N SER A 52 -19.25 37.62 -10.54
CA SER A 52 -20.61 37.40 -10.09
C SER A 52 -21.39 36.66 -11.18
N ASP A 53 -22.04 35.60 -10.71
CA ASP A 53 -23.34 35.08 -11.12
C ASP A 53 -23.47 34.38 -12.49
N GLY A 54 -24.03 33.18 -12.42
CA GLY A 54 -24.07 32.22 -13.52
C GLY A 54 -24.78 30.92 -13.13
N SER A 55 -26.05 31.06 -12.72
CA SER A 55 -27.11 30.07 -12.98
C SER A 55 -26.94 28.67 -12.39
N GLU A 56 -27.52 28.48 -11.21
CA GLU A 56 -27.96 27.17 -10.70
C GLU A 56 -29.04 26.58 -11.62
N SER A 57 -28.74 25.48 -12.34
CA SER A 57 -29.78 24.55 -12.78
C SER A 57 -29.27 23.11 -12.98
N ALA A 58 -29.77 22.23 -12.09
CA ALA A 58 -30.00 20.79 -12.17
C ALA A 58 -28.84 19.81 -12.53
N PRO A 59 -28.31 19.06 -11.53
CA PRO A 59 -27.60 17.81 -11.77
C PRO A 59 -28.60 16.63 -11.85
N GLU A 60 -29.02 16.20 -13.04
CA GLU A 60 -29.91 15.03 -13.20
C GLU A 60 -29.24 13.83 -13.90
N ARG A 61 -27.98 13.56 -13.56
CA ARG A 61 -27.39 12.22 -13.71
C ARG A 61 -26.60 11.74 -12.48
N THR A 62 -26.84 12.32 -11.31
CA THR A 62 -26.03 12.07 -10.11
C THR A 62 -26.58 10.98 -9.19
N ALA A 63 -27.87 10.65 -9.24
CA ALA A 63 -28.45 9.69 -8.29
C ALA A 63 -28.03 8.23 -8.53
N VAL A 64 -27.89 7.81 -9.80
CA VAL A 64 -27.54 6.43 -10.15
C VAL A 64 -26.04 6.18 -9.98
N GLU A 65 -25.20 7.14 -10.38
CA GLU A 65 -23.75 7.02 -10.27
C GLU A 65 -23.27 7.02 -8.81
N LEU A 66 -23.94 7.78 -7.93
CA LEU A 66 -23.67 7.75 -6.49
C LEU A 66 -24.10 6.41 -5.85
N ALA A 67 -25.23 5.85 -6.26
CA ALA A 67 -25.67 4.53 -5.79
C ALA A 67 -24.74 3.40 -6.28
N GLU A 68 -24.22 3.50 -7.51
CA GLU A 68 -23.23 2.56 -8.04
C GLU A 68 -21.88 2.66 -7.31
N LEU A 69 -21.46 3.86 -6.90
CA LEU A 69 -20.27 4.06 -6.07
C LEU A 69 -20.45 3.51 -4.64
N GLU A 70 -21.62 3.68 -4.03
CA GLU A 70 -21.94 3.07 -2.73
C GLU A 70 -21.98 1.54 -2.82
N GLN A 71 -22.51 1.00 -3.93
CA GLN A 71 -22.53 -0.43 -4.18
C GLN A 71 -21.12 -1.01 -4.39
N ALA A 72 -20.22 -0.28 -5.06
CA ALA A 72 -18.81 -0.67 -5.21
C ALA A 72 -18.06 -0.65 -3.86
N ALA A 73 -18.33 0.33 -2.99
CA ALA A 73 -17.75 0.39 -1.65
C ALA A 73 -18.22 -0.79 -0.77
N ALA A 74 -19.49 -1.18 -0.89
CA ALA A 74 -20.03 -2.34 -0.18
C ALA A 74 -19.36 -3.66 -0.61
N GLU A 75 -19.03 -3.81 -1.90
CA GLU A 75 -18.35 -5.01 -2.43
C GLU A 75 -16.90 -5.12 -1.92
N LEU A 76 -16.15 -4.01 -1.87
CA LEU A 76 -14.80 -3.99 -1.29
C LEU A 76 -14.80 -4.35 0.20
N ALA A 77 -15.76 -3.80 0.97
CA ALA A 77 -15.90 -4.13 2.38
C ALA A 77 -16.29 -5.61 2.63
N ALA A 78 -16.97 -6.26 1.68
CA ALA A 78 -17.26 -7.69 1.76
C ALA A 78 -16.01 -8.54 1.51
N LEU A 79 -15.15 -8.12 0.56
CA LEU A 79 -13.88 -8.80 0.27
C LEU A 79 -12.87 -8.68 1.42
N GLU A 80 -12.80 -7.53 2.10
CA GLU A 80 -11.95 -7.35 3.28
C GLU A 80 -12.35 -8.30 4.42
N ARG A 81 -13.65 -8.45 4.68
CA ARG A 81 -14.15 -9.41 5.68
C ARG A 81 -13.84 -10.86 5.30
N GLU A 82 -13.95 -11.20 4.02
CA GLU A 82 -13.57 -12.53 3.54
C GLU A 82 -12.05 -12.75 3.67
N GLN A 83 -11.24 -11.74 3.37
CA GLN A 83 -9.79 -11.79 3.56
C GLN A 83 -9.41 -12.01 5.03
N GLU A 84 -10.03 -11.29 5.96
CA GLU A 84 -9.82 -11.46 7.40
C GLU A 84 -10.21 -12.88 7.87
N ARG A 85 -11.32 -13.41 7.35
CA ARG A 85 -11.76 -14.79 7.63
C ARG A 85 -10.74 -15.82 7.12
N LEU A 86 -10.28 -15.67 5.88
CA LEU A 86 -9.28 -16.55 5.29
C LEU A 86 -7.95 -16.48 6.05
N LEU A 87 -7.53 -15.28 6.47
CA LEU A 87 -6.35 -15.12 7.32
C LEU A 87 -6.52 -15.84 8.67
N ALA A 88 -7.69 -15.74 9.31
CA ALA A 88 -7.96 -16.45 10.57
C ALA A 88 -7.95 -17.99 10.39
N GLU A 89 -8.45 -18.48 9.25
CA GLU A 89 -8.42 -19.91 8.91
C GLU A 89 -6.99 -20.39 8.64
N LEU A 90 -6.18 -19.60 7.93
CA LEU A 90 -4.78 -19.91 7.63
C LEU A 90 -3.84 -19.81 8.84
N LEU A 91 -4.19 -19.01 9.85
CA LEU A 91 -3.41 -18.82 11.08
C LEU A 91 -3.90 -19.70 12.23
N THR A 92 -4.69 -20.73 11.94
CA THR A 92 -5.14 -21.73 12.92
C THR A 92 -4.09 -22.82 13.13
N TYR A 93 -3.93 -23.21 14.39
CA TYR A 93 -3.14 -24.36 14.79
C TYR A 93 -4.06 -25.50 15.29
N PRO A 94 -3.68 -26.77 15.10
CA PRO A 94 -2.43 -27.25 14.53
C PRO A 94 -2.35 -27.09 12.99
N MET A 95 -1.15 -26.86 12.47
CA MET A 95 -0.88 -26.74 11.03
C MET A 95 0.14 -27.79 10.58
N THR A 96 -0.20 -28.56 9.55
CA THR A 96 0.71 -29.58 8.97
C THR A 96 1.31 -29.11 7.66
N LEU A 97 2.64 -29.09 7.60
CA LEU A 97 3.42 -28.73 6.43
C LEU A 97 3.95 -29.99 5.74
N PRO A 98 3.70 -30.19 4.43
CA PRO A 98 4.31 -31.28 3.68
C PRO A 98 5.77 -30.92 3.34
N LEU A 99 6.71 -31.76 3.77
CA LEU A 99 8.13 -31.65 3.43
C LEU A 99 8.60 -32.94 2.77
N ASP A 100 9.69 -32.86 1.99
CA ASP A 100 10.32 -34.02 1.34
C ASP A 100 10.82 -35.06 2.34
N SER A 101 11.17 -34.65 3.56
CA SER A 101 11.56 -35.51 4.68
C SER A 101 10.39 -36.17 5.41
N GLY A 102 9.14 -35.86 5.01
CA GLY A 102 7.91 -36.24 5.70
C GLY A 102 7.17 -35.04 6.29
N PRO A 103 5.85 -35.15 6.55
CA PRO A 103 5.05 -34.06 7.06
C PRO A 103 5.46 -33.65 8.48
N VAL A 104 5.44 -32.34 8.75
CA VAL A 104 5.72 -31.77 10.07
C VAL A 104 4.50 -30.99 10.55
N THR A 105 4.01 -31.27 11.76
CA THR A 105 2.90 -30.55 12.38
C THR A 105 3.41 -29.55 13.41
N ILE A 106 2.99 -28.30 13.26
CA ILE A 106 3.20 -27.23 14.22
C ILE A 106 1.93 -27.15 15.07
N GLU A 107 2.02 -27.53 16.35
CA GLU A 107 0.86 -27.61 17.25
C GLU A 107 0.34 -26.24 17.73
N GLN A 108 1.23 -25.25 17.78
CA GLN A 108 0.93 -23.91 18.26
C GLN A 108 1.92 -22.90 17.67
N ARG A 109 1.65 -21.61 17.87
CA ARG A 109 2.56 -20.53 17.46
C ARG A 109 3.98 -20.77 18.00
N PRO A 110 5.02 -20.77 17.13
CA PRO A 110 6.40 -20.89 17.57
C PRO A 110 6.84 -19.70 18.43
N GLU A 111 7.48 -19.98 19.56
CA GLU A 111 8.06 -18.96 20.46
C GLU A 111 9.59 -18.94 20.42
N ARG A 112 10.20 -20.03 19.94
CA ARG A 112 11.65 -20.23 19.89
C ARG A 112 12.04 -20.90 18.58
N ILE A 113 12.92 -20.27 17.82
CA ILE A 113 13.34 -20.69 16.49
C ILE A 113 14.85 -20.94 16.48
N VAL A 114 15.26 -22.09 15.97
CA VAL A 114 16.66 -22.36 15.62
C VAL A 114 16.78 -22.33 14.10
N SER A 115 17.68 -21.52 13.57
CA SER A 115 17.88 -21.38 12.12
C SER A 115 19.26 -21.89 11.72
N LEU A 116 19.30 -22.85 10.79
CA LEU A 116 20.54 -23.46 10.30
C LEU A 116 21.00 -22.88 8.95
N SER A 117 20.42 -21.76 8.51
CA SER A 117 20.72 -21.15 7.22
C SER A 117 20.81 -19.64 7.38
N ALA A 118 21.90 -19.06 6.87
CA ALA A 118 22.10 -17.61 6.90
C ALA A 118 20.93 -16.87 6.24
N SER A 119 20.54 -17.29 5.03
CA SER A 119 19.43 -16.68 4.30
C SER A 119 18.09 -16.77 5.03
N HIS A 120 17.78 -17.90 5.69
CA HIS A 120 16.55 -18.01 6.48
C HIS A 120 16.60 -17.12 7.72
N THR A 121 17.77 -16.97 8.33
CA THR A 121 17.95 -16.07 9.47
C THR A 121 17.70 -14.62 9.05
N GLU A 122 18.28 -14.16 7.94
CA GLU A 122 18.01 -12.84 7.39
C GLU A 122 16.52 -12.61 7.11
N MET A 123 15.82 -13.57 6.52
CA MET A 123 14.37 -13.48 6.28
C MET A 123 13.58 -13.34 7.58
N LEU A 124 13.92 -14.10 8.62
CA LEU A 124 13.25 -14.01 9.92
C LEU A 124 13.39 -12.61 10.53
N TYR A 125 14.56 -11.98 10.42
CA TYR A 125 14.73 -10.58 10.86
C TYR A 125 13.95 -9.60 9.98
N ALA A 126 13.96 -9.80 8.66
CA ALA A 126 13.23 -8.94 7.73
C ALA A 126 11.72 -8.94 7.96
N ILE A 127 11.14 -10.07 8.38
CA ILE A 127 9.70 -10.18 8.72
C ILE A 127 9.39 -9.84 10.19
N GLY A 128 10.37 -9.37 10.98
CA GLY A 128 10.17 -9.01 12.38
C GLY A 128 10.07 -10.20 13.35
N ALA A 129 10.44 -11.41 12.94
CA ALA A 129 10.49 -12.62 13.77
C ALA A 129 11.87 -12.84 14.44
N GLY A 130 12.82 -11.93 14.26
CA GLY A 130 14.20 -12.06 14.77
C GLY A 130 14.29 -12.26 16.29
N GLU A 131 13.40 -11.64 17.08
CA GLU A 131 13.37 -11.80 18.55
C GLU A 131 13.08 -13.24 19.01
N GLN A 132 12.48 -14.06 18.16
CA GLN A 132 12.17 -15.47 18.46
C GLN A 132 13.36 -16.40 18.15
N VAL A 133 14.43 -15.90 17.53
CA VAL A 133 15.59 -16.72 17.15
C VAL A 133 16.47 -16.95 18.38
N VAL A 134 16.53 -18.20 18.85
CA VAL A 134 17.31 -18.60 20.03
C VAL A 134 18.64 -19.26 19.70
N GLY A 135 18.89 -19.57 18.43
CA GLY A 135 20.14 -20.16 17.98
C GLY A 135 20.31 -20.12 16.47
N THR A 136 21.55 -19.96 16.05
CA THR A 136 21.97 -20.05 14.64
C THR A 136 23.06 -21.10 14.49
N ASP A 137 23.26 -21.59 13.28
CA ASP A 137 24.48 -22.33 12.96
C ASP A 137 25.70 -21.39 13.01
N LEU A 138 26.84 -21.91 13.47
CA LEU A 138 28.09 -21.17 13.64
C LEU A 138 28.89 -21.06 12.33
N THR A 139 28.60 -21.93 11.36
CA THR A 139 29.34 -22.05 10.10
C THR A 139 28.56 -21.62 8.87
N SER A 140 27.33 -21.17 9.05
CA SER A 140 26.41 -20.73 8.00
C SER A 140 26.74 -19.37 7.42
#